data_AF-A0A1B6H418-F1
#
_entry.id   AF-A0A1B6H418-F1
#
_cell.length_a   1.000
_cell.length_b   1.000
_cell.length_c   1.000
_cell.angle_alpha   90.00
_cell.angle_beta   90.00
_cell.angle_gamma   90.00
#
_symmetry.space_group_name_H-M   'P 1'
#
loop_
_entity.id
_entity.type
_entity.pdbx_description
1 polymer ?
#
loop_
_entity_poly.entity_id
_entity_poly.type
_entity_poly.pdbx_seq_one_letter_code
_entity_poly.pdbx_strand_id
1 'polypeptide(L)'
;IVVPDYCACSDTEEGEGEVDINAWFGPSGTVSPLHHDPKHNLLCQVVGRKQVILYSPTVSDCLYPHEGRLLSNTAQVDPEAPDYKLFPKYRDTQATLCLLSPGERRQ
;
A
#
# COMPACT_ATOMS: atom_id res chain seq x y z
N ILE A 1 -21.96 -9.09 0.33
CA ILE A 1 -20.97 -8.00 0.13
C ILE A 1 -21.48 -7.22 -1.07
N VAL A 2 -21.78 -5.93 -0.91
CA VAL A 2 -22.25 -5.07 -2.01
C VAL A 2 -21.02 -4.36 -2.57
N VAL A 3 -20.83 -4.38 -3.89
CA VAL A 3 -19.79 -3.59 -4.55
C VAL A 3 -20.30 -2.15 -4.63
N PRO A 4 -19.64 -1.18 -3.99
CA PRO A 4 -20.07 0.21 -4.07
C PRO A 4 -19.68 0.83 -5.42
N ASP A 5 -20.47 1.79 -5.89
CA ASP A 5 -20.36 2.38 -7.24
C ASP A 5 -18.99 3.01 -7.55
N TYR A 6 -18.23 3.41 -6.52
CA TYR A 6 -16.89 3.98 -6.67
C TYR A 6 -15.77 2.95 -6.93
N CYS A 7 -16.07 1.64 -6.91
CA CYS A 7 -15.11 0.59 -7.26
C CYS A 7 -15.00 0.34 -8.78
N ALA A 8 -15.81 1.02 -9.61
CA ALA A 8 -15.92 0.75 -11.05
C ALA A 8 -15.49 1.92 -11.96
N CYS A 9 -14.86 2.97 -11.43
CA CYS A 9 -14.37 4.07 -12.26
C CYS A 9 -13.03 3.69 -12.92
N SER A 10 -13.07 3.19 -14.16
CA SER A 10 -11.89 3.10 -15.02
C SER A 10 -11.77 4.38 -15.86
N ASP A 11 -10.57 4.96 -15.92
CA ASP A 11 -10.26 6.10 -16.82
C ASP A 11 -10.15 5.67 -18.30
N THR A 12 -10.39 4.40 -18.60
CA THR A 12 -10.25 3.79 -19.93
C THR A 12 -11.56 3.14 -20.37
N GLU A 13 -11.96 3.37 -21.62
CA GLU A 13 -13.10 2.72 -22.29
C GLU A 13 -12.84 1.22 -22.59
N GLU A 14 -11.64 0.72 -22.31
CA GLU A 14 -11.27 -0.69 -22.45
C GLU A 14 -11.66 -1.50 -21.22
N GLY A 15 -12.92 -1.92 -21.17
CA GLY A 15 -13.42 -2.97 -20.30
C GLY A 15 -13.58 -2.56 -18.83
N GLU A 16 -14.79 -2.74 -18.31
CA GLU A 16 -15.05 -2.77 -16.87
C GLU A 16 -14.21 -3.91 -16.25
N GLY A 17 -12.97 -3.60 -15.87
CA GLY A 17 -12.05 -4.58 -15.31
C GLY A 17 -12.63 -5.16 -14.04
N GLU A 18 -12.66 -6.49 -13.94
CA GLU A 18 -13.20 -7.20 -12.78
C GLU A 18 -12.50 -6.72 -11.49
N VAL A 19 -13.32 -6.29 -10.52
CA VAL A 19 -12.85 -5.81 -9.23
C VAL A 19 -12.42 -7.02 -8.39
N ASP A 20 -11.14 -7.08 -8.05
CA ASP A 20 -10.63 -8.12 -7.16
C ASP A 20 -11.03 -7.79 -5.70
N ILE A 21 -11.72 -8.72 -5.04
CA ILE A 21 -12.11 -8.56 -3.63
C ILE A 21 -11.27 -9.49 -2.77
N ASN A 22 -10.42 -8.91 -1.93
CA ASN A 22 -9.55 -9.62 -1.00
C ASN A 22 -9.93 -9.35 0.47
N ALA A 23 -9.73 -10.35 1.32
CA ALA A 23 -9.89 -10.24 2.77
C ALA A 23 -8.57 -10.50 3.49
N TRP A 24 -8.23 -9.64 4.44
CA TRP A 24 -7.03 -9.75 5.26
C TRP A 24 -7.42 -9.98 6.71
N PHE A 25 -6.98 -11.11 7.29
CA PHE A 25 -7.24 -11.48 8.68
C PHE A 25 -5.93 -11.93 9.35
N GLY A 26 -5.64 -11.39 10.52
CA GLY A 26 -4.40 -11.68 11.24
C GLY A 26 -4.43 -11.13 12.67
N PRO A 27 -3.54 -11.61 13.55
CA PRO A 27 -3.40 -11.10 14.90
C PRO A 27 -2.79 -9.68 14.94
N SER A 28 -2.77 -9.07 16.13
CA SER A 28 -2.00 -7.85 16.36
C SER A 28 -0.52 -8.07 16.01
N GLY A 29 0.10 -7.11 15.33
CA GLY A 29 1.50 -7.19 14.90
C GLY A 29 1.70 -7.80 13.51
N THR A 30 0.65 -8.17 12.76
CA THR A 30 0.81 -8.54 11.35
C THR A 30 1.29 -7.34 10.53
N VAL A 31 2.44 -7.51 9.86
CA VAL A 31 3.03 -6.50 8.98
C VAL A 31 2.98 -6.99 7.53
N SER A 32 2.55 -6.11 6.63
CA SER A 32 2.74 -6.25 5.20
C SER A 32 3.90 -5.33 4.81
N PRO A 33 5.02 -5.85 4.26
CA PRO A 33 6.14 -5.01 3.83
C PRO A 33 5.70 -3.92 2.86
N LEU A 34 6.42 -2.81 2.82
CA LEU A 34 6.10 -1.69 1.93
C LEU A 34 6.19 -2.15 0.46
N HIS A 35 5.10 -1.99 -0.28
CA HIS A 35 5.01 -2.38 -1.69
C HIS A 35 4.04 -1.47 -2.44
N HIS A 36 4.01 -1.59 -3.77
CA HIS A 36 2.94 -1.04 -4.60
C HIS A 36 2.15 -2.15 -5.30
N ASP A 37 0.87 -1.88 -5.53
CA ASP A 37 -0.05 -2.71 -6.29
C ASP A 37 -0.15 -2.20 -7.74
N PRO A 38 -0.41 -3.08 -8.73
CA PRO A 38 -0.59 -2.68 -10.12
C PRO A 38 -1.96 -2.06 -10.41
N LYS A 39 -2.93 -2.19 -9.49
CA LYS A 39 -4.30 -1.66 -9.60
C LYS A 39 -4.55 -0.63 -8.51
N HIS A 40 -5.51 0.27 -8.74
CA HIS A 40 -6.06 1.11 -7.67
C HIS A 40 -6.74 0.23 -6.60
N ASN A 41 -6.62 0.63 -5.33
CA ASN A 41 -7.07 -0.18 -4.20
C ASN A 41 -7.90 0.65 -3.20
N LEU A 42 -8.85 0.01 -2.56
CA LEU A 42 -9.70 0.57 -1.51
C LEU A 42 -9.61 -0.32 -0.27
N LEU A 43 -8.80 0.11 0.70
CA LEU A 43 -8.66 -0.61 1.96
C LEU A 43 -9.72 -0.14 2.96
N CYS A 44 -10.57 -1.07 3.40
CA CYS A 44 -11.61 -0.84 4.40
C CYS A 44 -11.32 -1.67 5.66
N GLN A 45 -11.20 -0.99 6.81
CA GLN A 45 -10.95 -1.68 8.09
C GLN A 45 -12.28 -2.05 8.75
N VAL A 46 -12.49 -3.35 9.02
CA VAL A 46 -13.72 -3.85 9.65
C VAL A 46 -13.54 -4.08 11.16
N VAL A 47 -12.41 -4.64 11.59
CA VAL A 47 -12.14 -4.99 13.00
C VAL A 47 -10.71 -4.57 13.38
N GLY A 48 -10.51 -4.00 14.57
CA GLY A 48 -9.18 -3.57 15.03
C GLY A 48 -8.71 -2.28 14.37
N ARG A 49 -7.40 -1.99 14.42
CA ARG A 49 -6.79 -0.81 13.80
C ARG A 49 -5.58 -1.21 12.98
N LYS A 50 -5.34 -0.49 11.89
CA LYS A 50 -4.16 -0.69 11.05
C LYS A 50 -3.44 0.64 10.81
N GLN A 51 -2.15 0.67 11.12
CA GLN A 51 -1.27 1.76 10.72
C GLN A 51 -0.88 1.54 9.25
N VAL A 52 -1.10 2.54 8.41
CA VAL A 52 -0.77 2.52 6.99
C VAL A 52 0.18 3.69 6.72
N ILE A 53 1.32 3.38 6.10
CA ILE A 53 2.33 4.36 5.69
C ILE A 53 2.31 4.40 4.17
N LEU A 54 2.06 5.57 3.60
CA LEU A 54 1.97 5.78 2.15
C LEU A 54 3.08 6.71 1.68
N TYR A 55 3.65 6.39 0.51
CA TYR A 55 4.65 7.20 -0.17
C TYR A 55 4.15 7.54 -1.57
N SER A 56 4.52 8.74 -2.04
CA SER A 56 4.30 9.11 -3.45
C SER A 56 5.12 8.19 -4.37
N PRO A 57 4.60 7.78 -5.54
CA PRO A 57 5.39 7.09 -6.55
C PRO A 57 6.64 7.85 -6.97
N THR A 58 6.66 9.19 -6.83
CA THR A 58 7.81 10.05 -7.16
C THR A 58 9.05 9.79 -6.30
N VAL A 59 8.93 9.10 -5.16
CA VAL A 59 10.06 8.76 -4.28
C VAL A 59 10.44 7.28 -4.33
N SER A 60 9.93 6.51 -5.30
CA SER A 60 10.14 5.05 -5.38
C SER A 60 11.62 4.64 -5.33
N ASP A 61 12.50 5.37 -6.02
CA ASP A 61 13.94 5.08 -6.03
C ASP A 61 14.60 5.26 -4.64
N CYS A 62 13.99 6.07 -3.77
CA CYS A 62 14.45 6.30 -2.40
C CYS A 62 13.93 5.22 -1.43
N LEU A 63 13.03 4.34 -1.89
CA LEU A 63 12.51 3.19 -1.13
C LEU A 63 13.26 1.89 -1.43
N TYR A 64 14.21 1.92 -2.38
CA TYR A 64 15.09 0.79 -2.70
C TYR A 64 14.32 -0.50 -3.02
N PRO A 65 13.53 -0.55 -4.11
CA PRO A 65 12.85 -1.78 -4.50
C PRO A 65 13.85 -2.93 -4.72
N HIS A 66 13.42 -4.17 -4.52
CA HIS A 66 14.29 -5.33 -4.81
C HIS A 66 14.61 -5.45 -6.30
N GLU A 67 15.81 -5.93 -6.61
CA GLU A 67 16.17 -6.28 -7.98
C GLU A 67 15.50 -7.58 -8.42
N GLY A 68 15.00 -7.63 -9.66
CA GLY A 68 14.38 -8.81 -10.25
C GLY A 68 12.85 -8.78 -10.33
N ARG A 69 12.29 -9.61 -11.21
CA ARG A 69 10.89 -9.49 -11.67
C ARG A 69 9.83 -9.81 -10.61
N LEU A 70 10.17 -10.55 -9.55
CA LEU A 70 9.20 -11.05 -8.57
C LEU A 70 8.96 -10.11 -7.39
N LEU A 71 9.94 -9.29 -7.03
CA LEU A 71 9.90 -8.43 -5.84
C LEU A 71 10.18 -6.96 -6.16
N SER A 72 10.24 -6.59 -7.44
CA SER A 72 10.48 -5.21 -7.88
C SER A 72 9.43 -4.21 -7.40
N ASN A 73 8.27 -4.69 -6.96
CA ASN A 73 7.23 -3.86 -6.38
C ASN A 73 7.34 -3.69 -4.85
N THR A 74 8.29 -4.37 -4.20
CA THR A 74 8.47 -4.37 -2.74
C THR A 74 9.75 -3.62 -2.38
N ALA A 75 9.65 -2.72 -1.40
CA ALA A 75 10.76 -1.94 -0.87
C ALA A 75 11.64 -2.78 0.05
N GLN A 76 12.96 -2.55 0.00
CA GLN A 76 13.92 -3.16 0.93
C GLN A 76 13.96 -2.45 2.28
N VAL A 77 13.60 -1.17 2.31
CA VAL A 77 13.61 -0.37 3.55
C VAL A 77 12.42 -0.75 4.43
N ASP A 78 12.67 -0.97 5.71
CA ASP A 78 11.65 -1.01 6.75
C ASP A 78 11.36 0.44 7.21
N PRO A 79 10.15 0.98 6.98
CA PRO A 79 9.81 2.33 7.41
C PRO A 79 9.78 2.54 8.92
N GLU A 80 9.55 1.49 9.72
CA GLU A 80 9.48 1.58 11.18
C GLU A 80 10.88 1.51 11.82
N ALA A 81 11.85 0.90 11.12
CA ALA A 81 13.23 0.75 11.56
C ALA A 81 14.25 0.89 10.40
N PRO A 82 14.35 2.07 9.76
CA PRO A 82 15.18 2.25 8.56
C PRO A 82 16.68 2.21 8.87
N ASP A 83 17.43 1.36 8.16
CA ASP A 83 18.90 1.40 8.16
C ASP A 83 19.41 2.46 7.17
N TYR A 84 19.66 3.66 7.68
CA TYR A 84 20.16 4.76 6.85
C TYR A 84 21.60 4.61 6.35
N LYS A 85 22.36 3.62 6.84
CA LYS A 85 23.69 3.32 6.27
C LYS A 85 23.52 2.58 4.96
N LEU A 86 22.55 1.66 4.89
CA LEU A 86 22.21 0.90 3.68
C LEU A 86 21.31 1.70 2.73
N PHE A 87 20.39 2.50 3.29
CA PHE A 87 19.36 3.22 2.54
C PHE A 87 19.43 4.75 2.75
N PRO A 88 20.56 5.41 2.41
CA PRO A 88 20.76 6.82 2.72
C PRO A 88 19.73 7.77 2.09
N LYS A 89 19.25 7.48 0.87
CA LYS A 89 18.26 8.32 0.15
C LYS A 89 16.88 8.28 0.79
N TYR A 90 16.59 7.30 1.65
CA TYR A 90 15.31 7.20 2.33
C TYR A 90 15.01 8.43 3.22
N ARG A 91 16.06 9.15 3.65
CA ARG A 91 15.96 10.41 4.39
C ARG A 91 15.22 11.51 3.63
N ASP A 92 15.23 11.45 2.30
CA ASP A 92 14.64 12.47 1.42
C ASP A 92 13.17 12.14 1.08
N THR A 93 12.59 11.14 1.73
CA THR A 93 11.19 10.73 1.50
C THR A 93 10.24 11.43 2.46
N GLN A 94 9.02 11.69 1.98
CA GLN A 94 7.92 12.15 2.81
C GLN A 94 6.80 11.11 2.81
N ALA A 95 6.44 10.67 4.02
CA ALA A 95 5.38 9.70 4.21
C ALA A 95 4.07 10.37 4.62
N THR A 96 2.95 9.80 4.19
CA THR A 96 1.63 10.06 4.78
C THR A 96 1.30 8.90 5.72
N LEU A 97 1.12 9.19 7.01
CA LEU A 97 0.72 8.23 8.01
C LEU A 97 -0.80 8.26 8.20
N CYS A 98 -1.44 7.11 8.22
CA CYS A 98 -2.86 6.96 8.50
C CYS A 98 -3.07 5.84 9.52
N LEU A 99 -3.87 6.11 10.55
CA LEU A 99 -4.37 5.08 11.45
C LEU A 99 -5.81 4.77 11.06
N LEU A 100 -6.01 3.66 10.36
CA LEU A 100 -7.35 3.21 9.96
C LEU A 100 -8.05 2.50 11.12
N SER A 101 -9.19 3.04 11.50
CA SER A 101 -10.11 2.49 12.50
C SER A 101 -11.33 1.84 11.83
N PRO A 102 -12.11 1.02 12.57
CA PRO A 102 -13.29 0.37 12.00
C PRO A 102 -14.27 1.34 11.36
N GLY A 103 -14.66 1.09 10.11
CA GLY A 103 -15.59 1.94 9.34
C GLY A 103 -14.92 3.07 8.54
N GLU A 104 -13.62 3.29 8.69
CA GLU A 104 -12.87 4.22 7.85
C GLU A 104 -12.45 3.58 6.52
N ARG A 105 -12.38 4.40 5.47
CA ARG A 105 -11.97 4.01 4.12
C ARG A 105 -10.98 5.03 3.57
N ARG A 106 -9.91 4.58 2.91
CA ARG A 106 -8.97 5.46 2.22
C ARG A 106 -8.97 5.18 0.71
N GLN A 107 -9.06 6.26 -0.06
CA GLN A 107 -8.78 6.33 -1.49
C GLN A 107 -7.34 6.79 -1.69
#